data_AF-A0A918UYP1-F1
#
_entry.id   AF-A0A918UYP1-F1
#
_cell.length_a   1.000
_cell.length_b   1.000
_cell.length_c   1.000
_cell.angle_alpha   90.00
_cell.angle_beta   90.00
_cell.angle_gamma   90.00
#
_symmetry.space_group_name_H-M   'P 1'
#
loop_
_entity.id
_entity.type
_entity.pdbx_description
1 polymer ?
#
loop_
_entity_poly.entity_id
_entity_poly.type
_entity_poly.pdbx_seq_one_letter_code
_entity_poly.pdbx_strand_id
1 'polypeptide(L)' 'MGNAAPQLKVHIEAGLNVGLSRDEITEIIMQMAVYAGFPAALNGTKIACTSSRSGCGFV' A
#
# COMPACT_ATOMS: atom_id res chain seq x y z
N MET A 1 2.95 -18.19 6.26
CA MET A 1 2.36 -17.02 6.96
C MET A 1 3.33 -15.86 6.81
N GLY A 2 3.18 -14.97 5.82
CA GLY A 2 4.23 -13.98 5.53
C GLY A 2 3.77 -12.59 5.10
N ASN A 3 2.60 -12.45 4.46
CA ASN A 3 2.06 -11.13 4.10
C ASN A 3 0.56 -11.15 4.38
N ALA A 4 0.11 -10.48 5.45
CA ALA A 4 -1.29 -10.37 5.82
C ALA A 4 -2.02 -9.38 4.89
N ALA A 5 -2.10 -9.71 3.61
CA ALA A 5 -2.73 -8.91 2.55
C ALA A 5 -4.13 -8.35 2.90
N PRO A 6 -5.07 -9.15 3.47
CA PRO A 6 -6.39 -8.61 3.83
C PRO A 6 -6.33 -7.57 4.95
N GLN A 7 -5.41 -7.74 5.91
CA GLN A 7 -5.23 -6.79 7.02
C GLN A 7 -4.62 -5.47 6.51
N LEU A 8 -3.66 -5.55 5.59
CA LEU A 8 -3.03 -4.38 4.97
C LEU A 8 -4.06 -3.54 4.18
N LYS A 9 -4.98 -4.19 3.47
CA LYS A 9 -6.08 -3.49 2.76
C LYS A 9 -6.92 -2.63 3.70
N VAL A 10 -7.33 -3.21 4.83
CA VAL A 10 -8.15 -2.51 5.84
C VAL A 10 -7.38 -1.34 6.47
N HIS A 11 -6.07 -1.49 6.70
CA HIS A 11 -5.24 -0.41 7.25
C HIS A 11 -5.06 0.74 6.26
N ILE A 12 -4.91 0.44 4.96
CA ILE A 12 -4.84 1.45 3.91
C ILE A 12 -6.17 2.19 3.79
N GLU A 13 -7.31 1.49 3.80
CA GLU A 13 -8.64 2.11 3.77
C GLU A 13 -8.91 2.96 5.02
N ALA A 14 -8.48 2.50 6.20
CA ALA A 14 -8.52 3.28 7.43
C ALA A 14 -7.64 4.54 7.35
N GLY A 15 -6.43 4.43 6.79
CA GLY A 15 -5.53 5.56 6.61
C GLY A 15 -6.10 6.64 5.68
N LEU A 16 -6.74 6.24 4.58
CA LEU A 16 -7.44 7.16 3.69
C LEU A 16 -8.61 7.88 4.40
N ASN A 17 -9.34 7.18 5.28
CA ASN A 17 -10.42 7.78 6.08
C ASN A 17 -9.91 8.76 7.15
N VAL A 18 -8.67 8.60 7.62
CA VAL A 18 -7.99 9.54 8.54
C VAL A 18 -7.47 10.79 7.80
N GLY A 19 -7.51 10.78 6.46
CA GLY A 19 -7.08 11.91 5.63
C GLY A 19 -5.67 11.80 5.08
N LEU A 20 -5.03 10.62 5.16
CA LEU A 20 -3.76 10.38 4.48
C LEU A 20 -3.95 10.40 2.97
N SER A 21 -3.01 11.03 2.26
CA SER A 21 -3.00 11.00 0.79
C SER A 21 -2.46 9.67 0.26
N ARG A 22 -2.89 9.29 -0.94
CA ARG A 22 -2.42 8.06 -1.62
C ARG A 22 -0.90 8.10 -1.87
N ASP A 23 -0.36 9.28 -2.16
CA ASP A 23 1.08 9.50 -2.32
C ASP A 23 1.83 9.14 -1.05
N GLU A 24 1.38 9.60 0.12
CA GLU A 24 2.05 9.29 1.38
C GLU A 24 2.05 7.79 1.69
N ILE A 25 0.94 7.11 1.40
CA ILE A 25 0.86 5.65 1.56
C ILE A 25 1.82 4.95 0.60
N THR A 26 1.94 5.44 -0.63
CA THR A 26 2.83 4.87 -1.65
C THR A 26 4.30 5.07 -1.29
N GLU A 27 4.67 6.27 -0.84
CA GLU A 27 6.02 6.60 -0.38
C GLU A 27 6.42 5.76 0.85
N ILE A 28 5.51 5.56 1.81
CA ILE A 28 5.76 4.68 2.96
C ILE A 28 6.01 3.23 2.49
N ILE A 29 5.22 2.72 1.55
CA ILE A 29 5.42 1.36 1.01
C ILE A 29 6.74 1.26 0.23
N MET A 30 7.14 2.31 -0.50
CA MET A 30 8.44 2.37 -1.18
C MET A 30 9.61 2.39 -0.18
N GLN A 31 9.51 3.17 0.90
CA GLN A 31 10.49 3.13 1.99
C GLN A 31 10.55 1.74 2.64
N MET A 32 9.41 1.09 2.82
CA MET A 32 9.35 -0.29 3.33
C MET A 32 9.93 -1.33 2.35
N ALA A 33 10.06 -1.03 1.06
CA ALA A 33 10.69 -1.94 0.09
C ALA A 33 12.17 -2.22 0.42
N VAL A 34 12.85 -1.25 1.02
CA VAL A 34 14.26 -1.37 1.43
C VAL A 34 14.39 -2.28 2.67
N TYR A 35 13.41 -2.26 3.57
CA TYR A 35 13.45 -3.00 4.84
C TYR A 35 12.79 -4.38 4.78
N ALA A 36 11.62 -4.49 4.13
CA ALA A 36 10.84 -5.71 4.01
C ALA A 36 11.12 -6.49 2.70
N GLY A 37 11.88 -5.88 1.79
CA GLY A 37 12.22 -6.44 0.49
C GLY A 37 11.24 -6.03 -0.62
N PHE A 38 11.78 -5.90 -1.82
CA PHE A 38 11.04 -5.55 -3.04
C PHE A 38 9.74 -6.36 -3.29
N PRO A 39 9.70 -7.70 -3.11
CA PRO A 39 8.46 -8.46 -3.35
C PRO A 39 7.35 -8.17 -2.33
N ALA A 40 7.68 -7.74 -1.11
CA ALA A 40 6.67 -7.35 -0.12
C ALA A 40 6.05 -5.99 -0.48
N ALA A 41 6.87 -5.03 -0.89
CA ALA A 41 6.41 -3.70 -1.31
C ALA A 41 5.55 -3.74 -2.56
N LEU A 42 5.92 -4.55 -3.57
CA LEU A 42 5.09 -4.74 -4.78
C LEU A 42 3.70 -5.30 -4.47
N ASN A 43 3.62 -6.24 -3.52
CA ASN A 43 2.32 -6.74 -3.07
C ASN A 43 1.53 -5.66 -2.31
N GLY A 44 2.21 -4.85 -1.50
CA GLY A 44 1.61 -3.72 -0.78
C GLY A 44 1.04 -2.64 -1.71
N THR A 45 1.80 -2.20 -2.71
CA THR A 45 1.35 -1.21 -3.70
C THR A 45 0.20 -1.74 -4.54
N LYS A 46 0.21 -3.03 -4.89
CA LYS A 46 -0.91 -3.67 -5.61
C LYS A 46 -2.20 -3.70 -4.77
N ILE A 47 -2.08 -3.93 -3.47
CA ILE A 47 -3.23 -3.87 -2.54
C ILE A 47 -3.72 -2.42 -2.37
N ALA A 48 -2.82 -1.45 -2.25
CA ALA A 48 -3.16 -0.03 -2.18
C ALA A 48 -3.87 0.46 -3.46
N CYS A 49 -3.46 -0.04 -4.62
CA CYS A 49 -4.07 0.27 -5.90
C CYS A 49 -5.48 -0.34 -6.03
N THR A 50 -5.67 -1.58 -5.57
CA THR A 50 -7.00 -2.24 -5.63
C THR A 50 -8.01 -1.72 -4.61
N SER A 51 -7.57 -1.15 -3.49
CA SER A 51 -8.48 -0.50 -2.52
C SER A 51 -8.95 0.88 -2.97
N SER A 52 -8.26 1.50 -3.93
CA SER A 52 -8.54 2.87 -4.32
C SER A 52 -8.92 2.94 -5.80
N ARG A 53 -10.23 3.05 -6.05
CA ARG A 53 -10.96 2.88 -7.32
C ARG A 53 -10.60 3.87 -8.45
N SER A 54 -9.62 4.74 -8.26
CA SER A 54 -9.15 5.75 -9.21
C SER A 54 -7.72 5.42 -9.63
N GLY A 55 -7.51 5.11 -10.92
CA GLY A 55 -6.27 4.55 -11.47
C GLY A 55 -4.99 5.10 -10.86
N CYS A 56 -4.31 4.30 -10.04
CA CYS A 56 -2.94 4.56 -9.65
C CYS A 56 -2.05 3.92 -10.71
N GLY A 57 -1.57 4.75 -11.64
CA GLY A 57 -0.57 4.34 -12.62
C GLY A 57 0.67 3.89 -11.88
N PHE A 58 1.15 2.69 -12.21
CA PHE A 58 2.52 2.29 -11.95
C PHE A 58 3.39 3.32 -12.68
N VAL A 59 3.94 4.28 -11.94
CA VAL A 59 5.16 4.94 -12.41
C VAL A 59 6.24 3.87 -12.56
#